data_AF-A0A945FLU6-F1
#
_entry.id   AF-A0A945FLU6-F1
#
_cell.length_a   1.000
_cell.length_b   1.000
_cell.length_c   1.000
_cell.angle_alpha   90.00
_cell.angle_beta   90.00
_cell.angle_gamma   90.00
#
_symmetry.space_group_name_H-M   'P 1'
#
loop_
_entity.id
_entity.type
_entity.pdbx_description
1 polymer ?
#
loop_
_entity_poly.entity_id
_entity_poly.type
_entity_poly.pdbx_seq_one_letter_code
_entity_poly.pdbx_strand_id
1 'polypeptide(L)'
;LFAVSDPNWYCQETRVFGDLYANNPALFQPQYRDVIARYQEQIDACLTQIVDQRPRPEWEVNEFGWLNFGSGLHHRTCVREDEHESWWDSNYYDFPHAAIVNYLRTGKLFNLTTAVEAGVHLADLDICHSFPGKPELAGSPRSGPVVGHFRNYTRGQEFMGHNSFTFYKNESLYELYYLTGERWFQEVGLMSSEFAMTHWGKGALRNVAHGIWGVLSAYQDTHEKRYLDRAQFFVDEWAKPWQDEFNGSFNDQLWMYGLQFEAYDKYFRLTRDTDSARYNRMAVDAVITEEVGDGKWKNGGADSGICLAGYGYAYDYTGDEAYLNYGLKVLEKTTGAEGIRVKTFAQQFRASPYFLKVLTIGYEPEAVLQSDTGDGK
;
A
#
# COMPACT_ATOMS: atom_id res chain seq x y z
N LEU A 1 5.50 -14.41 -22.48
CA LEU A 1 6.94 -14.33 -22.12
C LEU A 1 7.15 -12.93 -21.56
N PHE A 2 7.50 -12.78 -20.28
CA PHE A 2 7.79 -11.45 -19.72
C PHE A 2 9.21 -11.03 -20.11
N ALA A 3 9.39 -9.77 -20.50
CA ALA A 3 10.73 -9.18 -20.59
C ALA A 3 11.15 -8.83 -19.16
N VAL A 4 11.99 -9.67 -18.55
CA VAL A 4 12.43 -9.50 -17.16
C VAL A 4 13.87 -9.00 -17.09
N SER A 5 14.13 -8.11 -16.14
CA SER A 5 15.48 -7.60 -15.83
C SER A 5 15.98 -8.19 -14.51
N ASP A 6 17.29 -8.06 -14.26
CA ASP A 6 17.88 -8.37 -12.96
C ASP A 6 17.29 -7.43 -11.87
N PRO A 7 17.06 -7.92 -10.63
CA PRO A 7 16.58 -7.08 -9.53
C PRO A 7 17.38 -5.79 -9.31
N ASN A 8 18.70 -5.81 -9.52
CA ASN A 8 19.54 -4.61 -9.36
C ASN A 8 19.18 -3.53 -10.37
N TRP A 9 18.73 -3.91 -11.57
CA TRP A 9 18.30 -2.97 -12.60
C TRP A 9 17.08 -2.17 -12.15
N TYR A 10 16.06 -2.86 -11.62
CA TYR A 10 14.85 -2.22 -11.09
C TYR A 10 15.14 -1.38 -9.85
N CYS A 11 16.00 -1.87 -8.97
CA CYS A 11 16.30 -1.27 -7.67
C CYS A 11 17.42 -0.21 -7.74
N GLN A 12 18.69 -0.63 -7.74
CA GLN A 12 19.83 0.29 -7.55
C GLN A 12 20.10 1.15 -8.79
N GLU A 13 20.03 0.56 -9.98
CA GLU A 13 20.52 1.19 -11.20
C GLU A 13 19.55 2.24 -11.75
N THR A 14 18.26 1.93 -11.79
CA THR A 14 17.24 2.83 -12.38
C THR A 14 16.30 3.45 -11.36
N ARG A 15 16.02 2.75 -10.25
CA ARG A 15 15.00 3.14 -9.26
C ARG A 15 13.63 3.46 -9.88
N VAL A 16 13.32 2.84 -11.02
CA VAL A 16 12.16 3.20 -11.85
C VAL A 16 10.82 2.96 -11.14
N PHE A 17 10.79 2.05 -10.16
CA PHE A 17 9.63 1.77 -9.29
C PHE A 17 9.80 2.31 -7.85
N GLY A 18 10.71 3.27 -7.66
CA GLY A 18 11.02 3.88 -6.37
C GLY A 18 12.31 3.36 -5.71
N ASP A 19 12.56 3.84 -4.50
CA ASP A 19 13.79 3.58 -3.72
C ASP A 19 13.80 2.19 -3.04
N LEU A 20 13.62 1.14 -3.84
CA LEU A 20 13.70 -0.26 -3.39
C LEU A 20 15.12 -0.81 -3.45
N TYR A 21 15.37 -1.86 -2.65
CA TYR A 21 16.65 -2.57 -2.66
C TYR A 21 16.49 -4.06 -2.95
N ALA A 22 17.27 -4.57 -3.91
CA ALA A 22 17.33 -5.97 -4.28
C ALA A 22 17.63 -6.84 -3.05
N ASN A 23 17.06 -8.05 -3.03
CA ASN A 23 17.27 -9.03 -1.99
C ASN A 23 18.63 -9.73 -2.17
N ASN A 24 19.70 -8.94 -2.01
CA ASN A 24 21.09 -9.37 -2.11
C ASN A 24 21.81 -9.04 -0.79
N PRO A 25 22.20 -10.05 0.03
CA PRO A 25 22.88 -9.85 1.30
C PRO A 25 24.15 -8.98 1.22
N ALA A 26 24.82 -8.94 0.07
CA ALA A 26 26.02 -8.13 -0.15
C ALA A 26 25.74 -6.62 -0.11
N LEU A 27 24.50 -6.19 -0.34
CA LEU A 27 24.11 -4.78 -0.27
C LEU A 27 23.90 -4.29 1.17
N PHE A 28 23.70 -5.21 2.11
CA PHE A 28 23.30 -4.89 3.48
C PHE A 28 24.47 -5.01 4.46
N GLN A 29 24.43 -4.16 5.50
CA GLN A 29 25.42 -4.17 6.57
C GLN A 29 25.39 -5.55 7.28
N PRO A 30 26.55 -6.15 7.62
CA PRO A 30 26.61 -7.52 8.13
C PRO A 30 25.68 -7.83 9.30
N GLN A 31 25.51 -6.89 10.22
CA GLN A 31 24.69 -7.06 11.42
C GLN A 31 23.18 -7.17 11.14
N TYR A 32 22.69 -6.72 9.97
CA TYR A 32 21.26 -6.76 9.62
C TYR A 32 20.90 -7.91 8.68
N ARG A 33 21.88 -8.64 8.15
CA ARG A 33 21.64 -9.68 7.13
C ARG A 33 20.70 -10.80 7.60
N ASP A 34 20.83 -11.18 8.87
CA ASP A 34 20.03 -12.25 9.49
C ASP A 34 18.54 -11.84 9.60
N VAL A 35 18.24 -10.67 10.15
CA VAL A 35 16.85 -10.18 10.25
C VAL A 35 16.22 -9.97 8.87
N ILE A 36 16.99 -9.49 7.88
CA ILE A 36 16.52 -9.32 6.50
C ILE A 36 16.21 -10.67 5.84
N ALA A 37 17.03 -11.69 6.08
CA ALA A 37 16.79 -13.03 5.56
C ALA A 37 15.50 -13.62 6.13
N ARG A 38 15.31 -13.56 7.46
CA ARG A 38 14.06 -14.01 8.12
C ARG A 38 12.84 -13.23 7.61
N TYR A 39 12.96 -11.92 7.47
CA TYR A 39 11.91 -11.07 6.92
C TYR A 39 11.52 -11.52 5.50
N GLN A 40 12.49 -11.78 4.63
CA GLN A 40 12.22 -12.26 3.28
C GLN A 40 11.59 -13.66 3.26
N GLU A 41 12.08 -14.58 4.09
CA GLU A 41 11.49 -15.92 4.23
C GLU A 41 10.01 -15.83 4.63
N GLN A 42 9.67 -14.91 5.54
CA GLN A 42 8.30 -14.72 5.99
C GLN A 42 7.38 -14.18 4.88
N ILE A 43 7.86 -13.22 4.07
CA ILE A 43 7.11 -12.73 2.89
C ILE A 43 6.82 -13.89 1.95
N ASP A 44 7.85 -14.64 1.59
CA ASP A 44 7.76 -15.72 0.61
C ASP A 44 6.83 -16.84 1.10
N ALA A 45 6.92 -17.20 2.39
CA ALA A 45 6.04 -18.19 3.03
C ALA A 45 4.58 -17.73 3.03
N CYS A 46 4.31 -16.47 3.41
CA CYS A 46 2.96 -15.92 3.42
C CYS A 46 2.34 -15.89 2.01
N LEU A 47 3.08 -15.44 1.00
CA LEU A 47 2.57 -15.37 -0.37
C LEU A 47 2.31 -16.76 -0.95
N THR A 48 3.24 -17.70 -0.72
CA THR A 48 3.07 -19.11 -1.13
C THR A 48 1.80 -19.67 -0.51
N GLN A 49 1.60 -19.47 0.79
CA GLN A 49 0.42 -19.95 1.48
C GLN A 49 -0.89 -19.32 0.97
N ILE A 50 -0.89 -18.03 0.59
CA ILE A 50 -2.06 -17.40 -0.04
C ILE A 50 -2.41 -18.14 -1.32
N VAL A 51 -1.44 -18.35 -2.20
CA VAL A 51 -1.68 -18.98 -3.52
C VAL A 51 -2.07 -20.44 -3.37
N ASP A 52 -1.39 -21.21 -2.51
CA ASP A 52 -1.69 -22.63 -2.26
C ASP A 52 -3.07 -22.83 -1.63
N GLN A 53 -3.57 -21.84 -0.89
CA GLN A 53 -4.91 -21.88 -0.30
C GLN A 53 -6.02 -21.39 -1.22
N ARG A 54 -5.69 -20.96 -2.46
CA ARG A 54 -6.68 -20.57 -3.45
C ARG A 54 -7.54 -21.76 -3.85
N PRO A 55 -7.03 -22.92 -4.35
CA PRO A 55 -7.89 -24.01 -4.80
C PRO A 55 -8.82 -24.52 -3.69
N ARG A 56 -10.14 -24.55 -3.96
CA ARG A 56 -11.17 -25.12 -3.08
C ARG A 56 -12.10 -26.05 -3.87
N PRO A 57 -11.69 -27.30 -4.11
CA PRO A 57 -12.45 -28.23 -4.93
C PRO A 57 -13.80 -28.63 -4.31
N GLU A 58 -13.91 -28.54 -2.99
CA GLU A 58 -15.12 -28.90 -2.23
C GLU A 58 -16.16 -27.75 -2.17
N TRP A 59 -15.90 -26.60 -2.79
CA TRP A 59 -16.78 -25.44 -2.73
C TRP A 59 -17.73 -25.37 -3.93
N GLU A 60 -19.03 -25.50 -3.66
CA GLU A 60 -20.10 -25.26 -4.63
C GLU A 60 -20.65 -23.83 -4.48
N VAL A 61 -19.86 -22.84 -4.93
CA VAL A 61 -20.22 -21.41 -4.91
C VAL A 61 -20.38 -20.84 -6.32
N ASN A 62 -21.35 -19.95 -6.50
CA ASN A 62 -21.61 -19.26 -7.76
C ASN A 62 -20.75 -18.00 -7.89
N GLU A 63 -19.49 -18.18 -8.28
CA GLU A 63 -18.51 -17.08 -8.45
C GLU A 63 -18.19 -16.81 -9.92
N PHE A 64 -19.11 -17.14 -10.84
CA PHE A 64 -19.03 -16.83 -12.28
C PHE A 64 -17.69 -17.19 -12.96
N GLY A 65 -17.03 -18.25 -12.49
CA GLY A 65 -15.75 -18.72 -13.02
C GLY A 65 -14.50 -18.02 -12.46
N TRP A 66 -14.64 -17.07 -11.53
CA TRP A 66 -13.53 -16.34 -10.89
C TRP A 66 -13.11 -16.92 -9.54
N LEU A 67 -13.71 -18.05 -9.14
CA LEU A 67 -13.33 -18.78 -7.95
C LEU A 67 -11.82 -19.08 -8.00
N ASN A 68 -11.10 -18.56 -7.00
CA ASN A 68 -9.68 -18.79 -6.75
C ASN A 68 -8.72 -18.03 -7.67
N PHE A 69 -9.19 -17.01 -8.41
CA PHE A 69 -8.34 -16.24 -9.30
C PHE A 69 -8.05 -14.83 -8.75
N GLY A 70 -6.77 -14.46 -8.68
CA GLY A 70 -6.30 -13.08 -8.42
C GLY A 70 -6.52 -12.50 -7.02
N SER A 71 -7.63 -12.80 -6.34
CA SER A 71 -7.95 -12.30 -5.00
C SER A 71 -7.96 -13.43 -3.96
N GLY A 72 -8.42 -13.12 -2.75
CA GLY A 72 -8.54 -14.06 -1.64
C GLY A 72 -9.81 -13.82 -0.84
N LEU A 73 -10.18 -14.79 0.00
CA LEU A 73 -11.38 -14.70 0.82
C LEU A 73 -11.16 -13.79 2.03
N HIS A 74 -12.21 -13.07 2.43
CA HIS A 74 -12.18 -12.21 3.60
C HIS A 74 -11.97 -13.01 4.90
N HIS A 75 -12.62 -14.17 5.02
CA HIS A 75 -12.40 -15.15 6.07
C HIS A 75 -12.35 -16.57 5.48
N ARG A 76 -11.74 -17.50 6.20
CA ARG A 76 -11.59 -18.89 5.73
C ARG A 76 -12.90 -19.67 5.67
N THR A 77 -13.93 -19.20 6.37
CA THR A 77 -15.21 -19.91 6.56
C THR A 77 -16.41 -19.25 5.86
N CYS A 78 -16.25 -18.07 5.24
CA CYS A 78 -17.39 -17.28 4.76
C CYS A 78 -17.87 -17.69 3.36
N VAL A 79 -18.64 -18.77 3.34
CA VAL A 79 -19.92 -18.80 2.60
C VAL A 79 -21.00 -18.28 3.56
N ARG A 80 -22.02 -17.56 3.09
CA ARG A 80 -23.16 -17.28 3.98
C ARG A 80 -23.83 -18.61 4.32
N GLU A 81 -24.29 -18.81 5.55
CA GLU A 81 -24.89 -20.06 6.03
C GLU A 81 -26.13 -20.51 5.20
N ASP A 82 -26.64 -19.62 4.34
CA ASP A 82 -27.85 -19.74 3.55
C ASP A 82 -27.69 -19.45 2.04
N GLU A 83 -26.52 -18.99 1.55
CA GLU A 83 -26.34 -18.51 0.17
C GLU A 83 -25.05 -19.08 -0.45
N HIS A 84 -25.14 -19.57 -1.69
CA HIS A 84 -24.05 -20.14 -2.51
C HIS A 84 -22.96 -19.10 -2.92
N GLU A 85 -22.62 -18.16 -2.04
CA GLU A 85 -21.86 -16.94 -2.37
C GLU A 85 -20.81 -16.66 -1.30
N SER A 86 -19.60 -16.29 -1.73
CA SER A 86 -18.43 -16.11 -0.86
C SER A 86 -18.06 -14.63 -0.65
N TRP A 87 -17.33 -14.36 0.44
CA TRP A 87 -16.84 -13.01 0.75
C TRP A 87 -15.37 -12.88 0.39
N TRP A 88 -15.06 -11.90 -0.46
CA TRP A 88 -13.71 -11.67 -1.00
C TRP A 88 -13.08 -10.43 -0.40
N ASP A 89 -11.76 -10.46 -0.17
CA ASP A 89 -10.96 -9.32 0.24
C ASP A 89 -10.87 -8.25 -0.86
N SER A 90 -11.13 -8.58 -2.13
CA SER A 90 -11.03 -7.63 -3.25
C SER A 90 -9.71 -6.87 -3.24
N ASN A 91 -8.58 -7.60 -3.22
CA ASN A 91 -7.23 -7.03 -3.28
C ASN A 91 -6.97 -5.86 -2.33
N TYR A 92 -7.51 -5.92 -1.10
CA TYR A 92 -7.35 -4.90 -0.06
C TYR A 92 -5.94 -4.30 -0.01
N TYR A 93 -5.88 -2.97 0.09
CA TYR A 93 -4.64 -2.18 0.20
C TYR A 93 -3.62 -2.42 -0.92
N ASP A 94 -4.13 -2.75 -2.11
CA ASP A 94 -3.32 -2.97 -3.31
C ASP A 94 -2.36 -4.17 -3.16
N PHE A 95 -2.92 -5.34 -2.83
CA PHE A 95 -2.17 -6.60 -2.80
C PHE A 95 -1.29 -6.85 -4.04
N PRO A 96 -1.73 -6.59 -5.29
CA PRO A 96 -0.85 -6.74 -6.44
C PRO A 96 0.40 -5.84 -6.33
N HIS A 97 0.31 -4.61 -5.81
CA HIS A 97 1.49 -3.77 -5.56
C HIS A 97 2.47 -4.44 -4.58
N ALA A 98 1.98 -5.01 -3.47
CA ALA A 98 2.83 -5.72 -2.53
C ALA A 98 3.56 -6.93 -3.16
N ALA A 99 2.88 -7.67 -4.04
CA ALA A 99 3.49 -8.76 -4.79
C ALA A 99 4.51 -8.26 -5.82
N ILE A 100 4.26 -7.13 -6.48
CA ILE A 100 5.19 -6.46 -7.41
C ILE A 100 6.44 -6.02 -6.67
N VAL A 101 6.32 -5.37 -5.52
CA VAL A 101 7.48 -4.97 -4.69
C VAL A 101 8.36 -6.18 -4.36
N ASN A 102 7.77 -7.32 -3.99
CA ASN A 102 8.55 -8.53 -3.75
C ASN A 102 9.17 -9.12 -5.03
N TYR A 103 8.49 -9.03 -6.18
CA TYR A 103 9.08 -9.39 -7.48
C TYR A 103 10.30 -8.53 -7.82
N LEU A 104 10.18 -7.21 -7.75
CA LEU A 104 11.25 -6.27 -8.10
C LEU A 104 12.51 -6.54 -7.29
N ARG A 105 12.35 -6.88 -6.01
CA ARG A 105 13.48 -7.17 -5.11
C ARG A 105 14.12 -8.54 -5.35
N THR A 106 13.34 -9.55 -5.75
CA THR A 106 13.80 -10.96 -5.75
C THR A 106 13.97 -11.57 -7.14
N GLY A 107 13.34 -11.00 -8.17
CA GLY A 107 13.27 -11.57 -9.51
C GLY A 107 12.42 -12.84 -9.62
N LYS A 108 11.73 -13.26 -8.55
CA LYS A 108 10.95 -14.50 -8.54
C LYS A 108 9.68 -14.34 -9.37
N LEU A 109 9.61 -15.03 -10.51
CA LEU A 109 8.45 -15.00 -11.41
C LEU A 109 7.12 -15.41 -10.76
N PHE A 110 7.17 -16.20 -9.69
CA PHE A 110 5.99 -16.52 -8.88
C PHE A 110 5.29 -15.26 -8.35
N ASN A 111 6.06 -14.27 -7.89
CA ASN A 111 5.55 -13.00 -7.39
C ASN A 111 4.89 -12.20 -8.51
N LEU A 112 5.55 -12.10 -9.67
CA LEU A 112 5.02 -11.38 -10.84
C LEU A 112 3.74 -12.05 -11.37
N THR A 113 3.72 -13.37 -11.47
CA THR A 113 2.54 -14.12 -11.92
C THR A 113 1.36 -13.88 -10.97
N THR A 114 1.61 -13.97 -9.66
CA THR A 114 0.60 -13.69 -8.63
C THR A 114 0.08 -12.26 -8.73
N ALA A 115 0.96 -11.28 -8.97
CA ALA A 115 0.59 -9.89 -9.16
C ALA A 115 -0.25 -9.67 -10.42
N VAL A 116 0.09 -10.31 -11.54
CA VAL A 116 -0.67 -10.21 -12.80
C VAL A 116 -2.08 -10.77 -12.62
N GLU A 117 -2.23 -11.94 -12.00
CA GLU A 117 -3.55 -12.51 -11.71
C GLU A 117 -4.37 -11.59 -10.80
N ALA A 118 -3.74 -11.06 -9.74
CA ALA A 118 -4.38 -10.12 -8.82
C ALA A 118 -4.74 -8.79 -9.49
N GLY A 119 -3.89 -8.30 -10.40
CA GLY A 119 -4.12 -7.11 -11.19
C GLY A 119 -5.27 -7.26 -12.17
N VAL A 120 -5.40 -8.41 -12.84
CA VAL A 120 -6.54 -8.69 -13.72
C VAL A 120 -7.83 -8.71 -12.89
N HIS A 121 -7.82 -9.38 -11.74
CA HIS A 121 -8.98 -9.34 -10.84
C HIS A 121 -9.29 -7.92 -10.36
N LEU A 122 -8.26 -7.12 -10.01
CA LEU A 122 -8.44 -5.73 -9.61
C LEU A 122 -9.08 -4.91 -10.74
N ALA A 123 -8.51 -5.00 -11.94
CA ALA A 123 -8.96 -4.27 -13.11
C ALA A 123 -10.40 -4.65 -13.49
N ASP A 124 -10.70 -5.94 -13.61
CA ASP A 124 -11.99 -6.42 -14.13
C ASP A 124 -13.10 -6.43 -13.07
N LEU A 125 -12.75 -6.73 -11.82
CA LEU A 125 -13.73 -7.06 -10.77
C LEU A 125 -13.66 -6.17 -9.54
N ASP A 126 -12.57 -5.49 -9.21
CA ASP A 126 -12.56 -4.64 -8.01
C ASP A 126 -12.77 -3.15 -8.34
N ILE A 127 -12.66 -2.75 -9.62
CA ILE A 127 -12.96 -1.40 -10.10
C ILE A 127 -14.21 -1.43 -10.97
N CYS A 128 -15.12 -0.49 -10.75
CA CYS A 128 -16.37 -0.41 -11.49
C CYS A 128 -16.20 0.38 -12.79
N HIS A 129 -16.42 -0.26 -13.95
CA HIS A 129 -16.23 0.40 -15.25
C HIS A 129 -17.43 1.21 -15.73
N SER A 130 -18.62 0.88 -15.25
CA SER A 130 -19.85 1.54 -15.69
C SER A 130 -20.92 1.52 -14.60
N PHE A 131 -21.64 2.63 -14.49
CA PHE A 131 -22.87 2.73 -13.71
C PHE A 131 -23.99 3.25 -14.61
N PRO A 132 -25.01 2.42 -14.90
CA PRO A 132 -26.18 2.87 -15.63
C PRO A 132 -26.79 4.12 -14.98
N GLY A 133 -26.85 5.22 -15.75
CA GLY A 133 -27.39 6.50 -15.29
C GLY A 133 -26.45 7.36 -14.42
N LYS A 134 -25.22 6.92 -14.14
CA LYS A 134 -24.22 7.65 -13.36
C LYS A 134 -22.78 7.47 -13.91
N PRO A 135 -22.50 7.84 -15.16
CA PRO A 135 -21.20 7.60 -15.80
C PRO A 135 -20.01 8.21 -15.03
N GLU A 136 -20.24 9.26 -14.24
CA GLU A 136 -19.25 9.89 -13.37
C GLU A 136 -18.70 8.98 -12.26
N LEU A 137 -19.37 7.87 -11.95
CA LEU A 137 -18.93 6.90 -10.96
C LEU A 137 -18.03 5.80 -11.54
N ALA A 138 -17.78 5.79 -12.85
CA ALA A 138 -16.80 4.90 -13.47
C ALA A 138 -15.41 5.13 -12.84
N GLY A 139 -14.67 4.05 -12.61
CA GLY A 139 -13.39 4.08 -11.89
C GLY A 139 -13.50 4.00 -10.37
N SER A 140 -14.72 4.08 -9.82
CA SER A 140 -14.93 3.89 -8.37
C SER A 140 -14.54 2.46 -7.94
N PRO A 141 -13.99 2.30 -6.72
CA PRO A 141 -13.66 0.98 -6.20
C PRO A 141 -14.93 0.27 -5.75
N ARG A 142 -15.01 -1.05 -5.93
CA ARG A 142 -15.99 -1.89 -5.23
C ARG A 142 -15.66 -1.94 -3.74
N SER A 143 -16.68 -2.18 -2.91
CA SER A 143 -16.49 -2.28 -1.45
C SER A 143 -15.60 -3.46 -1.08
N GLY A 144 -14.72 -3.33 -0.10
CA GLY A 144 -14.02 -4.48 0.49
C GLY A 144 -14.61 -4.81 1.87
N PRO A 145 -14.87 -6.07 2.22
CA PRO A 145 -15.04 -7.21 1.31
C PRO A 145 -16.17 -7.01 0.28
N VAL A 146 -16.17 -7.79 -0.80
CA VAL A 146 -17.33 -7.95 -1.71
C VAL A 146 -17.98 -9.31 -1.50
N VAL A 147 -19.27 -9.40 -1.76
CA VAL A 147 -19.98 -10.68 -1.83
C VAL A 147 -20.13 -11.09 -3.30
N GLY A 148 -19.71 -12.31 -3.62
CA GLY A 148 -19.80 -12.86 -4.97
C GLY A 148 -19.03 -12.06 -6.02
N HIS A 149 -17.93 -11.40 -5.68
CA HIS A 149 -17.18 -10.43 -6.52
C HIS A 149 -17.84 -9.08 -6.85
N PHE A 150 -19.15 -8.88 -6.70
CA PHE A 150 -19.81 -7.67 -7.24
C PHE A 150 -20.85 -6.99 -6.34
N ARG A 151 -21.24 -7.57 -5.20
CA ARG A 151 -22.21 -6.98 -4.27
C ARG A 151 -21.55 -6.44 -3.00
N ASN A 152 -22.17 -5.41 -2.43
CA ASN A 152 -21.68 -4.78 -1.21
C ASN A 152 -22.14 -5.50 0.07
N TYR A 153 -21.21 -5.90 0.92
CA TYR A 153 -21.52 -6.59 2.18
C TYR A 153 -22.23 -5.71 3.24
N THR A 154 -22.02 -4.38 3.22
CA THR A 154 -22.57 -3.45 4.24
C THR A 154 -23.98 -2.96 3.94
N ARG A 155 -24.42 -2.98 2.67
CA ARG A 155 -25.67 -2.35 2.23
C ARG A 155 -26.63 -3.38 1.63
N GLY A 156 -26.84 -4.49 2.34
CA GLY A 156 -27.82 -5.49 1.95
C GLY A 156 -27.53 -6.19 0.61
N GLN A 157 -26.26 -6.36 0.24
CA GLN A 157 -25.83 -7.03 -1.00
C GLN A 157 -26.36 -6.38 -2.29
N GLU A 158 -26.42 -5.05 -2.36
CA GLU A 158 -26.71 -4.35 -3.62
C GLU A 158 -25.47 -4.21 -4.52
N PHE A 159 -25.68 -4.12 -5.85
CA PHE A 159 -24.64 -3.83 -6.84
C PHE A 159 -24.25 -2.35 -6.79
N MET A 160 -23.11 -2.02 -6.19
CA MET A 160 -22.66 -0.63 -6.08
C MET A 160 -21.15 -0.51 -6.01
N GLY A 161 -20.62 0.54 -6.64
CA GLY A 161 -19.29 1.08 -6.32
C GLY A 161 -19.34 1.90 -5.04
N HIS A 162 -18.17 2.15 -4.49
CA HIS A 162 -18.01 2.96 -3.30
C HIS A 162 -17.87 4.43 -3.67
N ASN A 163 -18.56 5.31 -2.94
CA ASN A 163 -18.53 6.76 -3.15
C ASN A 163 -17.40 7.45 -2.36
N SER A 164 -16.38 6.71 -1.94
CA SER A 164 -15.24 7.22 -1.18
C SER A 164 -13.99 6.39 -1.50
N PHE A 165 -12.83 6.86 -1.04
CA PHE A 165 -11.55 6.18 -1.27
C PHE A 165 -11.28 5.00 -0.33
N THR A 166 -12.27 4.54 0.43
CA THR A 166 -12.09 3.54 1.50
C THR A 166 -11.49 2.21 1.03
N PHE A 167 -11.75 1.83 -0.22
CA PHE A 167 -11.28 0.58 -0.82
C PHE A 167 -10.48 0.80 -2.10
N TYR A 168 -10.04 2.04 -2.30
CA TYR A 168 -9.37 2.53 -3.50
C TYR A 168 -7.94 2.01 -3.61
N LYS A 169 -7.53 1.65 -4.83
CA LYS A 169 -6.28 0.97 -5.19
C LYS A 169 -6.17 0.97 -6.71
N ASN A 170 -5.06 1.46 -7.24
CA ASN A 170 -4.83 1.58 -8.68
C ASN A 170 -3.34 1.67 -9.03
N GLU A 171 -2.43 1.72 -8.05
CA GLU A 171 -1.01 1.93 -8.29
C GLU A 171 -0.43 0.73 -9.04
N SER A 172 -0.77 -0.48 -8.58
CA SER A 172 -0.34 -1.71 -9.24
C SER A 172 -0.78 -1.83 -10.69
N LEU A 173 -1.84 -1.15 -11.12
CA LEU A 173 -2.28 -1.18 -12.51
C LEU A 173 -1.28 -0.46 -13.42
N TYR A 174 -0.75 0.68 -12.99
CA TYR A 174 0.32 1.36 -13.70
C TYR A 174 1.60 0.52 -13.70
N GLU A 175 1.95 -0.07 -12.55
CA GLU A 175 3.15 -0.91 -12.44
C GLU A 175 3.07 -2.14 -13.34
N LEU A 176 1.90 -2.80 -13.40
CA LEU A 176 1.68 -3.94 -14.28
C LEU A 176 1.69 -3.52 -15.75
N TYR A 177 1.17 -2.36 -16.10
CA TYR A 177 1.33 -1.83 -17.46
C TYR A 177 2.80 -1.69 -17.82
N TYR A 178 3.64 -1.12 -16.95
CA TYR A 178 5.08 -0.97 -17.20
C TYR A 178 5.82 -2.31 -17.30
N LEU A 179 5.43 -3.29 -16.50
CA LEU A 179 6.07 -4.61 -16.47
C LEU A 179 5.61 -5.55 -17.60
N THR A 180 4.38 -5.40 -18.08
CA THR A 180 3.76 -6.35 -19.00
C THR A 180 3.49 -5.78 -20.39
N GLY A 181 3.38 -4.45 -20.51
CA GLY A 181 2.93 -3.76 -21.71
C GLY A 181 1.42 -3.90 -21.97
N GLU A 182 0.66 -4.53 -21.06
CA GLU A 182 -0.79 -4.69 -21.21
C GLU A 182 -1.51 -3.37 -20.94
N ARG A 183 -2.06 -2.77 -22.00
CA ARG A 183 -2.72 -1.46 -21.96
C ARG A 183 -3.98 -1.47 -21.12
N TRP A 184 -4.63 -2.61 -20.98
CA TRP A 184 -5.84 -2.70 -20.18
C TRP A 184 -5.63 -2.24 -18.74
N PHE A 185 -4.47 -2.56 -18.14
CA PHE A 185 -4.16 -2.06 -16.80
C PHE A 185 -4.03 -0.52 -16.76
N GLN A 186 -3.38 0.08 -17.76
CA GLN A 186 -3.27 1.54 -17.86
C GLN A 186 -4.65 2.19 -18.01
N GLU A 187 -5.51 1.65 -18.88
CA GLU A 187 -6.84 2.19 -19.15
C GLU A 187 -7.73 2.18 -17.89
N VAL A 188 -7.73 1.07 -17.15
CA VAL A 188 -8.50 0.97 -15.90
C VAL A 188 -7.86 1.79 -14.77
N GLY A 189 -6.53 1.86 -14.71
CA GLY A 189 -5.80 2.72 -13.78
C GLY A 189 -6.19 4.19 -13.95
N LEU A 190 -6.14 4.68 -15.19
CA LEU A 190 -6.56 6.04 -15.55
C LEU A 190 -8.04 6.28 -15.24
N MET A 191 -8.92 5.34 -15.58
CA MET A 191 -10.34 5.44 -15.21
C MET A 191 -10.51 5.61 -13.71
N SER A 192 -9.77 4.85 -12.90
CA SER A 192 -9.80 4.99 -11.45
C SER A 192 -9.28 6.35 -11.00
N SER A 193 -8.18 6.84 -11.56
CA SER A 193 -7.64 8.17 -11.22
C SER A 193 -8.59 9.31 -11.60
N GLU A 194 -9.32 9.20 -12.71
CA GLU A 194 -10.37 10.17 -13.09
C GLU A 194 -11.53 10.21 -12.08
N PHE A 195 -11.87 9.08 -11.47
CA PHE A 195 -12.79 9.07 -10.34
C PHE A 195 -12.25 9.90 -9.16
N ALA A 196 -10.96 9.78 -8.84
CA ALA A 196 -10.33 10.56 -7.77
C ALA A 196 -10.19 12.07 -8.09
N MET A 197 -10.18 12.44 -9.37
CA MET A 197 -10.24 13.84 -9.80
C MET A 197 -11.56 14.52 -9.42
N THR A 198 -12.66 13.77 -9.43
CA THR A 198 -14.02 14.32 -9.29
C THR A 198 -14.67 14.05 -7.93
N HIS A 199 -14.14 13.09 -7.16
CA HIS A 199 -14.71 12.68 -5.88
C HIS A 199 -13.85 13.06 -4.68
N TRP A 200 -14.50 13.18 -3.52
CA TRP A 200 -13.85 13.41 -2.23
C TRP A 200 -14.20 12.27 -1.28
N GLY A 201 -13.21 11.48 -0.88
CA GLY A 201 -13.40 10.38 0.07
C GLY A 201 -13.37 10.76 1.56
N LYS A 202 -14.18 11.70 2.06
CA LYS A 202 -14.16 12.03 3.52
C LYS A 202 -14.45 10.78 4.38
N GLY A 203 -13.83 10.68 5.57
CA GLY A 203 -14.03 9.54 6.48
C GLY A 203 -12.78 9.17 7.27
N ALA A 204 -12.18 8.02 6.95
CA ALA A 204 -11.01 7.48 7.64
C ALA A 204 -9.68 7.92 7.02
N LEU A 205 -8.59 7.90 7.79
CA LEU A 205 -7.25 8.34 7.38
C LEU A 205 -6.78 7.69 6.06
N ARG A 206 -7.06 6.39 5.89
CA ARG A 206 -6.73 5.67 4.64
C ARG A 206 -7.30 6.34 3.38
N ASN A 207 -8.41 7.06 3.46
CA ASN A 207 -8.99 7.72 2.30
C ASN A 207 -8.10 8.87 1.80
N VAL A 208 -7.41 9.57 2.71
CA VAL A 208 -6.47 10.65 2.38
C VAL A 208 -5.30 10.06 1.61
N ALA A 209 -4.65 9.04 2.18
CA ALA A 209 -3.54 8.33 1.56
C ALA A 209 -3.92 7.78 0.17
N HIS A 210 -5.08 7.12 0.09
CA HIS A 210 -5.58 6.54 -1.15
C HIS A 210 -5.88 7.58 -2.24
N GLY A 211 -6.41 8.74 -1.84
CA GLY A 211 -6.64 9.85 -2.76
C GLY A 211 -5.32 10.41 -3.31
N ILE A 212 -4.33 10.65 -2.44
CA ILE A 212 -3.02 11.19 -2.81
C ILE A 212 -2.32 10.27 -3.82
N TRP A 213 -2.02 9.02 -3.44
CA TRP A 213 -1.30 8.15 -4.37
C TRP A 213 -2.13 7.84 -5.62
N GLY A 214 -3.46 7.85 -5.50
CA GLY A 214 -4.38 7.48 -6.57
C GLY A 214 -4.26 8.37 -7.79
N VAL A 215 -3.97 9.65 -7.58
CA VAL A 215 -3.70 10.61 -8.65
C VAL A 215 -2.20 10.76 -8.93
N LEU A 216 -1.32 10.51 -7.96
CA LEU A 216 0.13 10.55 -8.21
C LEU A 216 0.58 9.48 -9.21
N SER A 217 0.03 8.26 -9.17
CA SER A 217 0.37 7.23 -10.17
C SER A 217 -0.02 7.67 -11.59
N ALA A 218 -1.17 8.35 -11.75
CA ALA A 218 -1.55 8.93 -13.04
C ALA A 218 -0.62 10.06 -13.49
N TYR A 219 -0.16 10.92 -12.56
CA TYR A 219 0.83 11.94 -12.89
C TYR A 219 2.16 11.34 -13.34
N GLN A 220 2.62 10.27 -12.70
CA GLN A 220 3.86 9.59 -13.09
C GLN A 220 3.73 8.98 -14.49
N ASP A 221 2.55 8.47 -14.85
CA ASP A 221 2.27 7.89 -16.16
C ASP A 221 2.11 8.93 -17.27
N THR A 222 1.30 9.98 -17.04
CA THR A 222 0.89 10.90 -18.10
C THR A 222 1.63 12.23 -18.09
N HIS A 223 2.29 12.56 -16.98
CA HIS A 223 2.86 13.89 -16.69
C HIS A 223 1.86 15.05 -16.76
N GLU A 224 0.55 14.77 -16.73
CA GLU A 224 -0.47 15.81 -16.73
C GLU A 224 -0.54 16.50 -15.36
N LYS A 225 -0.18 17.79 -15.33
CA LYS A 225 -0.10 18.59 -14.10
C LYS A 225 -1.39 18.56 -13.25
N ARG A 226 -2.58 18.40 -13.86
CA ARG A 226 -3.85 18.34 -13.13
C ARG A 226 -3.88 17.26 -12.04
N TYR A 227 -3.21 16.13 -12.26
CA TYR A 227 -3.14 15.05 -11.27
C TYR A 227 -2.25 15.43 -10.08
N LEU A 228 -1.12 16.10 -10.35
CA LEU A 228 -0.25 16.64 -9.30
C LEU A 228 -0.97 17.73 -8.51
N ASP A 229 -1.71 18.61 -9.17
CA ASP A 229 -2.51 19.66 -8.53
C ASP A 229 -3.61 19.06 -7.64
N ARG A 230 -4.17 17.92 -8.05
CA ARG A 230 -5.13 17.18 -7.22
C ARG A 230 -4.48 16.50 -6.02
N ALA A 231 -3.27 15.96 -6.17
CA ALA A 231 -2.49 15.43 -5.04
C ALA A 231 -2.18 16.54 -4.03
N GLN A 232 -1.74 17.69 -4.53
CA GLN A 232 -1.48 18.87 -3.71
C GLN A 232 -2.74 19.29 -2.94
N PHE A 233 -3.90 19.33 -3.59
CA PHE A 233 -5.16 19.61 -2.91
C PHE A 233 -5.44 18.63 -1.76
N PHE A 234 -5.24 17.32 -1.96
CA PHE A 234 -5.44 16.33 -0.89
C PHE A 234 -4.45 16.52 0.27
N VAL A 235 -3.21 16.94 -0.01
CA VAL A 235 -2.20 17.23 1.01
C VAL A 235 -2.55 18.52 1.76
N ASP A 236 -2.69 19.64 1.06
CA ASP A 236 -2.75 20.99 1.64
C ASP A 236 -4.13 21.34 2.18
N GLU A 237 -5.21 20.90 1.52
CA GLU A 237 -6.58 21.29 1.88
C GLU A 237 -7.32 20.21 2.70
N TRP A 238 -6.71 19.04 2.91
CA TRP A 238 -7.34 17.96 3.66
C TRP A 238 -6.41 17.29 4.67
N ALA A 239 -5.26 16.77 4.26
CA ALA A 239 -4.37 16.04 5.15
C ALA A 239 -3.79 16.94 6.25
N LYS A 240 -3.12 18.04 5.87
CA LYS A 240 -2.48 18.96 6.81
C LYS A 240 -3.48 19.61 7.79
N PRO A 241 -4.65 20.15 7.34
CA PRO A 241 -5.62 20.73 8.27
C PRO A 241 -6.18 19.72 9.28
N TRP A 242 -6.44 18.47 8.85
CA TRP A 242 -6.85 17.42 9.77
C TRP A 242 -5.72 17.10 10.76
N GLN A 243 -4.49 17.02 10.28
CA GLN A 243 -3.35 16.74 11.13
C GLN A 243 -3.10 17.84 12.18
N ASP A 244 -3.27 19.10 11.79
CA ASP A 244 -3.15 20.26 12.66
C ASP A 244 -4.24 20.28 13.75
N GLU A 245 -5.48 19.88 13.41
CA GLU A 245 -6.59 19.75 14.38
C GLU A 245 -6.24 18.80 15.54
N PHE A 246 -5.40 17.80 15.28
CA PHE A 246 -4.96 16.82 16.27
C PHE A 246 -3.46 16.93 16.61
N ASN A 247 -2.88 18.13 16.54
CA ASN A 247 -1.52 18.43 16.98
C ASN A 247 -0.44 17.50 16.38
N GLY A 248 -0.51 17.23 15.08
CA GLY A 248 0.44 16.34 14.39
C GLY A 248 -0.04 14.89 14.24
N SER A 249 -1.13 14.51 14.92
CA SER A 249 -1.82 13.22 14.80
C SER A 249 -3.00 13.32 13.82
N PHE A 250 -3.66 12.21 13.51
CA PHE A 250 -4.96 12.14 12.80
C PHE A 250 -6.09 11.58 13.66
N ASN A 251 -5.81 11.12 14.89
CA ASN A 251 -6.77 10.50 15.81
C ASN A 251 -7.58 9.32 15.20
N ASP A 252 -6.91 8.51 14.37
CA ASP A 252 -7.45 7.30 13.73
C ASP A 252 -6.61 6.06 14.12
N GLN A 253 -6.93 4.90 13.57
CA GLN A 253 -6.25 3.64 13.85
C GLN A 253 -4.79 3.71 13.40
N LEU A 254 -3.85 3.38 14.31
CA LEU A 254 -2.40 3.54 14.11
C LEU A 254 -1.86 2.86 12.84
N TRP A 255 -2.38 1.69 12.45
CA TRP A 255 -1.95 1.03 11.21
C TRP A 255 -2.29 1.84 9.95
N MET A 256 -3.31 2.71 9.96
CA MET A 256 -3.63 3.54 8.79
C MET A 256 -2.58 4.62 8.54
N TYR A 257 -1.80 4.98 9.56
CA TYR A 257 -0.72 5.97 9.41
C TYR A 257 0.35 5.49 8.46
N GLY A 258 0.65 4.18 8.40
CA GLY A 258 1.60 3.65 7.42
C GLY A 258 1.23 3.98 5.97
N LEU A 259 -0.07 3.99 5.64
CA LEU A 259 -0.54 4.42 4.33
C LEU A 259 -0.32 5.92 4.11
N GLN A 260 -0.56 6.72 5.14
CA GLN A 260 -0.33 8.16 5.09
C GLN A 260 1.16 8.48 4.99
N PHE A 261 2.03 7.72 5.66
CA PHE A 261 3.47 7.89 5.59
C PHE A 261 3.99 7.68 4.17
N GLU A 262 3.50 6.61 3.52
CA GLU A 262 3.81 6.29 2.13
C GLU A 262 3.30 7.40 1.19
N ALA A 263 2.07 7.86 1.38
CA ALA A 263 1.48 8.91 0.54
C ALA A 263 2.24 10.25 0.64
N TYR A 264 2.61 10.68 1.85
CA TYR A 264 3.41 11.89 2.05
C TYR A 264 4.82 11.74 1.49
N ASP A 265 5.49 10.61 1.71
CA ASP A 265 6.85 10.40 1.16
C ASP A 265 6.84 10.38 -0.37
N LYS A 266 5.86 9.73 -1.01
CA LYS A 266 5.70 9.75 -2.47
C LYS A 266 5.49 11.17 -3.00
N TYR A 267 4.63 11.95 -2.36
CA TYR A 267 4.41 13.35 -2.72
C TYR A 267 5.69 14.19 -2.54
N PHE A 268 6.38 14.05 -1.40
CA PHE A 268 7.64 14.73 -1.11
C PHE A 268 8.73 14.38 -2.12
N ARG A 269 9.00 13.10 -2.42
CA ARG A 269 10.07 12.72 -3.36
C ARG A 269 9.84 13.27 -4.77
N LEU A 270 8.58 13.43 -5.16
CA LEU A 270 8.19 13.96 -6.45
C LEU A 270 8.27 15.50 -6.52
N THR A 271 7.83 16.19 -5.47
CA THR A 271 7.69 17.67 -5.46
C THR A 271 8.83 18.40 -4.77
N ARG A 272 9.58 17.69 -3.93
CA ARG A 272 10.54 18.22 -2.97
C ARG A 272 9.93 19.21 -1.97
N ASP A 273 8.63 19.10 -1.71
CA ASP A 273 7.95 19.85 -0.66
C ASP A 273 8.39 19.38 0.73
N THR A 274 9.36 20.08 1.32
CA THR A 274 9.88 19.77 2.67
C THR A 274 8.84 20.00 3.77
N ASP A 275 7.77 20.76 3.48
CA ASP A 275 6.63 20.91 4.38
C ASP A 275 5.92 19.57 4.58
N SER A 276 5.64 18.85 3.50
CA SER A 276 5.08 17.49 3.53
C SER A 276 6.00 16.50 4.26
N ALA A 277 7.32 16.60 4.09
CA ALA A 277 8.27 15.77 4.85
C ALA A 277 8.19 16.06 6.37
N ARG A 278 8.07 17.33 6.76
CA ARG A 278 7.86 17.73 8.17
C ARG A 278 6.57 17.17 8.73
N TYR A 279 5.44 17.31 8.00
CA TYR A 279 4.16 16.73 8.42
C TYR A 279 4.21 15.20 8.52
N ASN A 280 4.94 14.54 7.62
CA ASN A 280 5.17 13.10 7.70
C ASN A 280 5.94 12.72 8.98
N ARG A 281 7.02 13.43 9.30
CA ARG A 281 7.77 13.24 10.56
C ARG A 281 6.87 13.44 11.79
N MET A 282 6.05 14.49 11.82
CA MET A 282 5.09 14.74 12.91
C MET A 282 4.09 13.58 13.09
N ALA A 283 3.60 13.00 12.00
CA ALA A 283 2.71 11.84 12.04
C ALA A 283 3.43 10.60 12.61
N VAL A 284 4.71 10.40 12.26
CA VAL A 284 5.54 9.32 12.82
C VAL A 284 5.72 9.51 14.33
N ASP A 285 6.02 10.72 14.79
CA ASP A 285 6.15 11.03 16.22
C ASP A 285 4.86 10.78 16.99
N ALA A 286 3.72 11.18 16.41
CA ALA A 286 2.41 10.95 17.00
C ALA A 286 2.16 9.45 17.18
N VAL A 287 2.46 8.62 16.16
CA VAL A 287 2.31 7.17 16.25
C VAL A 287 3.23 6.56 17.32
N ILE A 288 4.49 6.98 17.40
CA ILE A 288 5.42 6.52 18.44
C ILE A 288 4.90 6.90 19.83
N THR A 289 4.38 8.13 19.98
CA THR A 289 3.86 8.64 21.25
C THR A 289 2.57 7.92 21.67
N GLU A 290 1.63 7.74 20.74
CA GLU A 290 0.33 7.09 20.99
C GLU A 290 0.48 5.60 21.31
N GLU A 291 1.48 4.92 20.73
CA GLU A 291 1.82 3.53 21.07
C GLU A 291 2.39 3.39 22.50
N VAL A 292 3.13 4.40 22.98
CA VAL A 292 3.77 4.40 24.30
C VAL A 292 2.87 5.00 25.39
N GLY A 293 1.85 5.78 25.02
CA GLY A 293 0.94 6.49 25.94
C GLY A 293 -0.45 5.85 26.12
N ASP A 294 -1.32 6.55 26.86
CA ASP A 294 -2.74 6.20 27.07
C ASP A 294 -3.64 6.70 25.91
N GLY A 295 -3.21 6.47 24.66
CA GLY A 295 -3.93 6.89 23.46
C GLY A 295 -5.36 6.31 23.38
N LYS A 296 -6.27 7.04 22.72
CA LYS A 296 -7.70 6.67 22.58
C LYS A 296 -7.90 5.35 21.81
N TRP A 297 -6.95 4.97 20.95
CA TRP A 297 -6.95 3.75 20.16
C TRP A 297 -5.85 2.80 20.62
N LYS A 298 -6.06 2.16 21.78
CA LYS A 298 -5.18 1.16 22.40
C LYS A 298 -5.09 -0.16 21.61
N ASN A 299 -4.77 -0.12 20.32
CA ASN A 299 -4.63 -1.32 19.49
C ASN A 299 -3.30 -1.26 18.73
N GLY A 300 -2.32 -2.05 19.18
CA GLY A 300 -0.98 -2.21 18.61
C GLY A 300 -0.98 -2.29 17.09
N GLY A 301 -0.74 -1.14 16.47
CA GLY A 301 -0.74 -0.94 15.03
C GLY A 301 0.45 -0.11 14.55
N ALA A 302 1.12 0.61 15.46
CA ALA A 302 2.40 1.26 15.18
C ALA A 302 3.48 0.23 14.81
N ASP A 303 3.39 -0.96 15.39
CA ASP A 303 4.29 -2.09 15.14
C ASP A 303 3.86 -3.00 13.99
N SER A 304 2.87 -2.58 13.19
CA SER A 304 2.51 -3.27 11.95
C SER A 304 3.49 -2.95 10.82
N GLY A 305 3.74 -3.91 9.93
CA GLY A 305 4.67 -3.76 8.81
C GLY A 305 4.33 -2.61 7.87
N ILE A 306 3.06 -2.19 7.80
CA ILE A 306 2.63 -1.04 7.00
C ILE A 306 3.25 0.27 7.46
N CYS A 307 3.52 0.40 8.77
CA CYS A 307 4.11 1.59 9.37
C CYS A 307 5.64 1.60 9.27
N LEU A 308 6.26 0.44 9.00
CA LEU A 308 7.72 0.27 9.06
C LEU A 308 8.46 1.27 8.16
N ALA A 309 7.95 1.53 6.96
CA ALA A 309 8.55 2.48 6.03
C ALA A 309 8.63 3.90 6.60
N GLY A 310 7.61 4.33 7.37
CA GLY A 310 7.55 5.65 7.98
C GLY A 310 8.72 5.94 8.92
N TYR A 311 9.15 4.95 9.70
CA TYR A 311 10.34 5.10 10.56
C TYR A 311 11.63 5.28 9.74
N GLY A 312 11.72 4.59 8.59
CA GLY A 312 12.82 4.79 7.65
C GLY A 312 12.79 6.17 7.02
N TYR A 313 11.60 6.67 6.64
CA TYR A 313 11.44 8.01 6.09
C TYR A 313 11.80 9.10 7.11
N ALA A 314 11.33 8.98 8.36
CA ALA A 314 11.68 9.93 9.41
C ALA A 314 13.19 9.96 9.70
N TYR A 315 13.85 8.80 9.68
CA TYR A 315 15.32 8.73 9.74
C TYR A 315 15.97 9.39 8.52
N ASP A 316 15.48 9.11 7.31
CA ASP A 316 15.99 9.73 6.06
C ASP A 316 15.86 11.25 6.09
N TYR A 317 14.76 11.77 6.64
CA TYR A 317 14.50 13.21 6.71
C TYR A 317 15.34 13.93 7.76
N THR A 318 15.68 13.29 8.87
CA THR A 318 16.26 13.97 10.05
C THR A 318 17.68 13.53 10.39
N GLY A 319 18.07 12.32 10.01
CA GLY A 319 19.27 11.64 10.49
C GLY A 319 19.20 11.14 11.94
N ASP A 320 18.06 11.26 12.62
CA ASP A 320 17.92 10.83 14.01
C ASP A 320 17.80 9.30 14.13
N GLU A 321 18.84 8.69 14.71
CA GLU A 321 18.92 7.24 14.93
C GLU A 321 17.79 6.68 15.82
N ALA A 322 17.07 7.51 16.59
CA ALA A 322 15.91 7.07 17.34
C ALA A 322 14.83 6.45 16.43
N TYR A 323 14.60 7.03 15.24
CA TYR A 323 13.67 6.48 14.26
C TYR A 323 14.17 5.16 13.67
N LEU A 324 15.46 5.08 13.34
CA LEU A 324 16.08 3.84 12.86
C LEU A 324 15.93 2.72 13.88
N ASN A 325 16.23 2.98 15.15
CA ASN A 325 16.12 2.02 16.23
C ASN A 325 14.68 1.54 16.45
N TYR A 326 13.70 2.44 16.36
CA TYR A 326 12.30 2.06 16.41
C TYR A 326 11.91 1.19 15.21
N GLY A 327 12.31 1.57 14.00
CA GLY A 327 12.09 0.80 12.78
C GLY A 327 12.70 -0.61 12.87
N LEU A 328 13.91 -0.76 13.41
CA LEU A 328 14.54 -2.07 13.61
C LEU A 328 13.72 -2.98 14.54
N LYS A 329 13.13 -2.43 15.62
CA LYS A 329 12.21 -3.16 16.50
C LYS A 329 10.96 -3.65 15.75
N VAL A 330 10.41 -2.82 14.86
CA VAL A 330 9.24 -3.18 14.05
C VAL A 330 9.59 -4.18 12.96
N LEU A 331 10.76 -4.06 12.34
CA LEU A 331 11.28 -5.03 11.37
C LEU A 331 11.40 -6.43 12.00
N GLU A 332 11.99 -6.52 13.21
CA GLU A 332 12.12 -7.79 13.92
C GLU A 332 10.76 -8.44 14.17
N LYS A 333 9.75 -7.68 14.61
CA LYS A 333 8.37 -8.18 14.75
C LYS A 333 7.78 -8.65 13.43
N THR A 334 8.07 -7.94 12.35
CA THR A 334 7.54 -8.25 11.01
C THR A 334 8.08 -9.58 10.47
N THR A 335 9.23 -10.05 10.95
CA THR A 335 9.76 -11.39 10.60
C THR A 335 8.86 -12.56 11.03
N GLY A 336 7.93 -12.33 11.98
CA GLY A 336 6.93 -13.31 12.41
C GLY A 336 5.48 -12.90 12.10
N ALA A 337 5.27 -11.90 11.24
CA ALA A 337 3.93 -11.35 11.00
C ALA A 337 3.00 -12.33 10.27
N GLU A 338 1.74 -12.42 10.72
CA GLU A 338 0.71 -13.16 9.99
C GLU A 338 0.32 -12.44 8.69
N GLY A 339 0.55 -13.10 7.55
CA GLY A 339 0.31 -12.53 6.21
C GLY A 339 -0.48 -13.45 5.28
N ILE A 340 -1.27 -14.38 5.82
CA ILE A 340 -1.85 -15.50 5.06
C ILE A 340 -3.19 -15.17 4.37
N ARG A 341 -3.64 -13.91 4.43
CA ARG A 341 -4.75 -13.37 3.63
C ARG A 341 -4.22 -12.24 2.77
N VAL A 342 -4.85 -12.05 1.61
CA VAL A 342 -4.58 -10.93 0.69
C VAL A 342 -4.54 -9.59 1.44
N LYS A 343 -5.56 -9.32 2.26
CA LYS A 343 -5.62 -8.09 3.08
C LYS A 343 -4.41 -7.94 4.01
N THR A 344 -4.10 -8.97 4.80
CA THR A 344 -3.05 -8.85 5.82
C THR A 344 -1.66 -8.87 5.20
N PHE A 345 -1.46 -9.61 4.11
CA PHE A 345 -0.22 -9.55 3.33
C PHE A 345 0.07 -8.14 2.85
N ALA A 346 -0.92 -7.49 2.20
CA ALA A 346 -0.77 -6.13 1.71
C ALA A 346 -0.49 -5.16 2.88
N GLN A 347 -1.19 -5.30 4.01
CA GLN A 347 -0.88 -4.51 5.21
C GLN A 347 0.56 -4.72 5.66
N GLN A 348 1.05 -5.95 5.78
CA GLN A 348 2.39 -6.17 6.32
C GLN A 348 3.50 -5.80 5.33
N PHE A 349 3.32 -6.04 4.04
CA PHE A 349 4.44 -6.14 3.08
C PHE A 349 4.39 -5.17 1.91
N ARG A 350 3.37 -4.32 1.77
CA ARG A 350 3.36 -3.28 0.70
C ARG A 350 4.46 -2.24 0.87
N ALA A 351 4.61 -1.72 2.10
CA ALA A 351 5.46 -0.57 2.38
C ALA A 351 6.73 -0.98 3.14
N SER A 352 6.67 -2.00 4.00
CA SER A 352 7.83 -2.43 4.80
C SER A 352 9.12 -2.66 4.00
N PRO A 353 9.13 -3.13 2.74
CA PRO A 353 10.38 -3.32 2.01
C PRO A 353 11.18 -2.02 1.76
N TYR A 354 10.52 -0.86 1.73
CA TYR A 354 11.19 0.44 1.55
C TYR A 354 12.08 0.81 2.74
N PHE A 355 11.81 0.29 3.94
CA PHE A 355 12.67 0.50 5.10
C PHE A 355 14.06 -0.11 4.91
N LEU A 356 14.19 -1.21 4.16
CA LEU A 356 15.45 -1.93 4.05
C LEU A 356 16.58 -1.09 3.43
N LYS A 357 16.26 -0.04 2.67
CA LYS A 357 17.21 0.94 2.15
C LYS A 357 18.15 1.47 3.24
N VAL A 358 17.61 1.81 4.42
CA VAL A 358 18.39 2.45 5.49
C VAL A 358 19.36 1.49 6.18
N LEU A 359 19.31 0.20 5.84
CA LEU A 359 20.17 -0.86 6.39
C LEU A 359 21.33 -1.22 5.45
N THR A 360 21.47 -0.50 4.34
CA THR A 360 22.46 -0.79 3.29
C THR A 360 23.85 -0.28 3.67
N ILE A 361 24.88 -0.86 3.05
CA ILE A 361 26.28 -0.47 3.30
C ILE A 361 26.50 0.96 2.78
N GLY A 362 27.00 1.84 3.65
CA GLY A 362 27.29 3.23 3.29
C GLY A 362 26.04 4.09 3.07
N TYR A 363 24.89 3.68 3.60
CA TYR A 363 23.70 4.52 3.62
C TYR A 363 23.93 5.76 4.48
N GLU A 364 23.62 6.93 3.93
CA GLU A 364 23.60 8.20 4.64
C GLU A 364 22.20 8.83 4.44
N PRO A 365 21.54 9.31 5.51
CA PRO A 365 20.24 9.96 5.41
C PRO A 365 20.32 11.27 4.61
N GLU A 366 19.28 11.61 3.85
CA GLU A 366 19.22 12.89 3.10
C GLU A 366 19.23 14.11 4.03
N ALA A 367 18.71 13.96 5.26
CA ALA A 367 18.68 14.97 6.31
C ALA A 367 18.09 16.33 5.85
N VAL A 368 16.97 16.29 5.12
CA VAL A 368 16.30 17.47 4.56
C VAL A 368 15.59 18.34 5.61
N LEU A 369 15.34 17.80 6.81
CA LEU A 369 14.83 18.51 7.96
C LEU A 369 15.99 18.80 8.91
N GLN A 370 16.09 20.03 9.39
CA GLN A 370 17.09 20.39 10.39
C GLN A 370 16.80 19.63 11.69
N SER A 371 17.85 19.17 12.36
CA SER A 371 17.74 18.67 13.73
C SER A 371 17.20 19.79 14.62
N ASP A 372 16.09 19.56 15.32
CA ASP A 372 15.56 20.49 16.33
C ASP A 372 16.51 20.68 17.54
N THR A 373 17.78 20.23 17.44
CA THR A 373 18.87 20.61 18.36
C THR A 373 19.36 22.02 18.03
N GLY A 374 18.50 23.00 18.24
CA GLY A 374 18.81 24.42 18.16
C GLY A 374 18.33 25.12 19.43
N ASP A 375 19.29 25.42 20.31
CA ASP A 375 19.19 26.30 21.48
C ASP A 375 17.97 27.25 21.51
N GLY A 376 17.07 27.00 22.46
CA GLY A 376 15.96 27.88 22.82
C GLY A 376 15.91 28.06 24.33
N LYS A 377 16.46 29.18 24.79
CA LYS A 377 16.39 29.71 26.16
C LYS A 377 14.96 29.91 26.67
#